data_AF-A0A7Y1TC47-F1
#
_entry.id   AF-A0A7Y1TC47-F1
#
_cell.length_a   1.000
_cell.length_b   1.000
_cell.length_c   1.000
_cell.angle_alpha   90.00
_cell.angle_beta   90.00
_cell.angle_gamma   90.00
#
_symmetry.space_group_name_H-M   'P 1'
#
loop_
_entity.id
_entity.type
_entity.pdbx_description
1 polymer ?
#
loop_
_entity_poly.entity_id
_entity_poly.type
_entity_poly.pdbx_seq_one_letter_code
_entity_poly.pdbx_strand_id
1 'polypeptide(L)' 'NTIAPGIFMTPMMAGMPEEVQDSLGKQIPFPPRLGRPEEYAETAAFIYGNTMVNGETIRVDGAIRMQPK' A
#
# COMPACT_ATOMS: atom_id res chain seq x y z
N ASN A 1 5.81 -7.23 14.41
CA ASN A 1 6.03 -6.51 13.14
C ASN A 1 4.77 -5.77 12.75
N THR A 2 4.93 -4.67 12.02
CA THR A 2 3.84 -3.80 11.58
C THR A 2 3.96 -3.55 10.08
N ILE A 3 2.84 -3.57 9.36
CA ILE A 3 2.78 -3.15 7.95
C ILE A 3 2.06 -1.80 7.89
N ALA A 4 2.72 -0.79 7.32
CA ALA A 4 2.16 0.54 7.08
C ALA A 4 1.87 0.70 5.57
N PRO A 5 0.64 0.43 5.12
CA PRO A 5 0.30 0.52 3.72
C PRO A 5 0.18 1.98 3.25
N GLY A 6 0.47 2.21 1.97
CA GLY A 6 0.04 3.40 1.24
C GLY A 6 -1.43 3.31 0.85
N ILE A 7 -1.74 3.64 -0.40
CA ILE A 7 -3.11 3.58 -0.93
C ILE A 7 -3.34 2.26 -1.64
N PHE A 8 -4.29 1.48 -1.14
CA PHE A 8 -4.62 0.14 -1.66
C PHE A 8 -6.08 0.08 -2.11
N MET A 9 -6.33 -0.72 -3.14
CA MET A 9 -7.66 -1.05 -3.60
C MET A 9 -8.36 -1.93 -2.57
N THR A 10 -9.26 -1.32 -1.80
CA THR A 10 -10.11 -1.99 -0.81
C THR A 10 -11.58 -1.69 -1.12
N PRO A 11 -12.55 -2.41 -0.53
CA PRO A 11 -13.97 -2.08 -0.71
C PRO A 11 -14.31 -0.62 -0.37
N MET A 12 -13.58 0.00 0.56
CA MET A 12 -13.72 1.42 0.89
C MET A 12 -13.31 2.33 -0.29
N MET A 13 -12.21 2.00 -0.99
CA MET A 13 -11.75 2.75 -2.16
C MET A 13 -12.62 2.50 -3.39
N ALA A 14 -13.16 1.28 -3.53
CA ALA A 14 -14.04 0.91 -4.64
C ALA A 14 -15.35 1.73 -4.66
N GLY A 15 -15.78 2.29 -3.53
CA GLY A 15 -16.92 3.19 -3.44
C GLY A 15 -16.64 4.63 -3.91
N MET A 16 -15.38 4.99 -4.18
CA MET A 16 -15.02 6.33 -4.67
C MET A 16 -15.18 6.41 -6.19
N PRO A 17 -15.43 7.61 -6.76
CA PRO A 17 -15.44 7.80 -8.21
C PRO A 17 -14.11 7.36 -8.86
N GLU A 18 -14.19 6.78 -10.06
CA GLU A 18 -13.03 6.26 -10.80
C GLU A 18 -11.95 7.33 -11.02
N GLU A 19 -12.34 8.56 -11.34
CA GLU A 19 -11.42 9.69 -11.49
C GLU A 19 -10.59 9.97 -10.22
N VAL A 20 -11.18 9.77 -9.04
CA VAL A 20 -10.49 9.95 -7.75
C VAL A 20 -9.50 8.81 -7.52
N GLN A 21 -9.90 7.56 -7.84
CA GLN A 21 -9.02 6.40 -7.74
C GLN A 21 -7.78 6.56 -8.64
N ASP A 22 -7.99 6.99 -9.87
CA ASP A 22 -6.92 7.24 -10.85
C ASP A 22 -6.01 8.40 -10.42
N SER A 23 -6.58 9.49 -9.94
CA SER A 23 -5.83 10.64 -9.44
C SER A 23 -4.93 10.26 -8.25
N LEU A 24 -5.44 9.44 -7.33
CA LEU A 24 -4.66 8.91 -6.21
C LEU A 24 -3.58 7.93 -6.69
N GLY A 25 -3.89 7.07 -7.66
CA GLY A 25 -2.93 6.14 -8.26
C GLY A 25 -1.74 6.86 -8.90
N LYS A 26 -1.98 7.97 -9.60
CA LYS A 26 -0.94 8.78 -10.26
C LYS A 26 0.01 9.49 -9.29
N GLN A 27 -0.37 9.66 -8.02
CA GLN A 27 0.50 10.25 -7.01
C GLN A 27 1.57 9.26 -6.50
N ILE A 28 1.38 7.96 -6.76
CA ILE A 28 2.32 6.92 -6.35
C ILE A 28 3.49 6.89 -7.36
N PRO A 29 4.75 7.09 -6.90
CA PRO A 29 5.92 7.09 -7.80
C PRO A 29 6.06 5.84 -8.66
N PHE A 30 6.10 4.64 -8.04
CA PHE A 30 6.13 3.38 -8.78
C PHE A 30 5.71 2.21 -7.89
N PRO A 31 4.86 1.29 -8.38
CA PRO A 31 4.08 1.39 -9.62
C PRO A 31 2.99 2.48 -9.53
N PRO A 32 2.71 3.26 -10.60
CA PRO A 32 1.77 4.39 -10.55
C PRO A 32 0.30 3.93 -10.62
N ARG A 33 -0.12 3.16 -9.61
CA ARG A 33 -1.47 2.64 -9.41
C ARG A 33 -1.69 2.32 -7.94
N LEU A 34 -2.95 2.13 -7.55
CA LEU A 34 -3.28 1.62 -6.22
C LEU A 34 -2.67 0.22 -6.00
N GLY A 35 -2.24 -0.02 -4.75
CA GLY A 35 -1.79 -1.34 -4.33
C GLY A 35 -2.94 -2.35 -4.37
N ARG A 36 -2.63 -3.60 -4.67
CA ARG A 36 -3.62 -4.70 -4.67
C ARG A 36 -3.61 -5.42 -3.32
N PRO A 37 -4.75 -5.93 -2.80
CA PRO A 37 -4.78 -6.68 -1.55
C PRO A 37 -3.77 -7.83 -1.49
N GLU A 38 -3.49 -8.48 -2.62
CA GLU A 38 -2.52 -9.56 -2.74
C GLU A 38 -1.09 -9.09 -2.41
N GLU A 39 -0.72 -7.86 -2.77
CA GLU A 39 0.62 -7.29 -2.51
C GLU A 39 0.82 -7.00 -1.01
N TYR A 40 -0.27 -6.67 -0.30
CA TYR A 40 -0.25 -6.60 1.15
C TYR A 40 -0.08 -7.99 1.77
N ALA A 41 -0.80 -9.00 1.26
CA ALA A 41 -0.69 -10.38 1.71
C ALA A 41 0.71 -10.97 1.48
N GLU A 42 1.33 -10.66 0.34
CA GLU A 42 2.73 -11.03 0.04
C GLU A 42 3.70 -10.45 1.08
N THR A 43 3.47 -9.21 1.53
CA THR A 43 4.29 -8.62 2.61
C THR A 43 4.10 -9.36 3.92
N ALA A 44 2.85 -9.72 4.27
CA ALA A 44 2.59 -10.50 5.47
C ALA A 44 3.25 -11.88 5.41
N ALA A 45 3.22 -12.55 4.24
CA ALA A 45 3.91 -13.81 4.01
C ALA A 45 5.44 -13.67 4.12
N PHE A 46 6.02 -12.59 3.59
CA PHE A 46 7.44 -12.28 3.74
C PHE A 46 7.85 -12.14 5.21
N ILE A 47 7.08 -11.38 5.99
CA ILE A 47 7.31 -11.19 7.43
C ILE A 47 7.24 -12.53 8.16
N TYR A 48 6.21 -13.35 7.85
CA TYR A 48 6.02 -14.65 8.47
C TYR A 48 7.17 -15.63 8.12
N GLY A 49 7.68 -15.58 6.89
CA GLY A 49 8.73 -16.45 6.39
C GLY A 49 10.14 -16.14 6.88
N ASN A 50 10.35 -15.02 7.60
CA ASN A 50 11.67 -14.60 8.04
C ASN A 50 11.72 -14.30 9.55
N THR A 51 12.30 -15.23 10.32
CA THR A 51 12.41 -15.15 11.78
C THR A 51 13.18 -13.92 12.28
N MET A 52 14.07 -13.36 11.46
CA MET A 52 14.89 -12.20 11.85
C MET A 52 14.19 -10.86 11.61
N VAL A 53 13.09 -10.83 10.86
CA VAL A 53 12.26 -9.63 10.76
C VAL A 53 11.45 -9.55 12.05
N ASN A 54 11.87 -8.68 12.97
CA ASN A 54 11.22 -8.53 14.27
C ASN A 54 11.28 -7.08 14.76
N GLY A 55 10.23 -6.62 15.43
CA GLY A 55 10.16 -5.27 16.01
C GLY A 55 10.10 -4.11 15.01
N GLU A 56 9.87 -4.37 13.71
CA GLU A 56 10.02 -3.37 12.65
C GLU A 56 8.68 -2.96 12.01
N THR A 57 8.66 -1.77 11.38
CA THR A 57 7.53 -1.28 10.57
C THR A 57 7.91 -1.19 9.09
N ILE A 58 7.27 -1.99 8.25
CA ILE A 58 7.52 -2.00 6.82
C ILE A 58 6.50 -1.11 6.12
N ARG A 59 6.98 -0.09 5.41
CA ARG A 59 6.14 0.71 4.50
C ARG A 59 5.96 -0.04 3.18
N VAL A 60 4.70 -0.20 2.76
CA VAL A 60 4.35 -0.80 1.47
C VAL A 60 3.45 0.20 0.76
N ASP A 61 4.04 1.11 -0.01
CA ASP A 61 3.33 2.33 -0.41
C ASP A 61 3.75 2.88 -1.78
N GLY A 62 4.55 2.14 -2.55
CA GLY A 62 5.06 2.60 -3.85
C GLY A 62 5.91 3.86 -3.77
N ALA A 63 6.56 4.10 -2.62
CA ALA A 63 7.37 5.28 -2.29
C ALA A 63 6.60 6.60 -2.12
N ILE A 64 5.26 6.56 -2.04
CA ILE A 64 4.45 7.77 -1.85
C ILE A 64 4.76 8.44 -0.49
N ARG A 65 4.73 9.77 -0.47
CA ARG A 65 4.65 10.58 0.76
C ARG A 65 3.41 11.46 0.63
N MET A 66 2.47 11.27 1.56
CA MET A 66 1.21 12.00 1.56
C MET A 66 1.49 13.48 1.75
N GLN A 67 1.10 14.30 0.77
CA GLN A 67 1.21 15.75 0.89
C GLN A 67 0.07 16.29 1.76
N PRO A 68 0.30 17.36 2.54
CA PRO A 68 -0.78 18.07 3.21
C PRO A 68 -1.80 18.58 2.16
N LYS A 69 -3.07 18.54 2.53
CA LYS A 69 -4.17 19.16 1.78
C LYS A 69 -4.63 20.40 2.52
#